data_AF-A0A352F4N7-F1
#
_entry.id   AF-A0A352F4N7-F1
#
_cell.length_a   1.000
_cell.length_b   1.000
_cell.length_c   1.000
_cell.angle_alpha   90.00
_cell.angle_beta   90.00
_cell.angle_gamma   90.00
#
_symmetry.space_group_name_H-M   'P 1'
#
loop_
_entity.id
_entity.type
_entity.pdbx_description
1 polymer ?
#
loop_
_entity_poly.entity_id
_entity_poly.type
_entity_poly.pdbx_seq_one_letter_code
_entity_poly.pdbx_strand_id
1 'polypeptide(L)'
;MLWMCNIGNLLLALGILFEQALLIRVAVIWSMPGLVVWGLYVVPTWGMLVTGRMSLSEFHGVVSSTLAHLGGLSVGILVLRKVRMNANAWAYAFAWYIIVQGASRLLTPVAMNVNLSQRIQDGWETTFSSYWKFWLVLSALVAACLWLLGFLLRRLWPAAATN
;
A
#
# COMPACT_ATOMS: atom_id res chain seq x y z
N MET A 1 -0.89 1.99 7.78
CA MET A 1 -0.28 1.26 6.65
C MET A 1 0.56 2.24 5.81
N LEU A 2 1.48 2.95 6.45
CA LEU A 2 2.25 4.03 5.80
C LEU A 2 3.39 3.50 4.92
N TRP A 3 3.71 2.20 4.99
CA TRP A 3 4.78 1.57 4.20
C TRP A 3 4.26 0.74 3.03
N MET A 4 2.95 0.76 2.74
CA MET A 4 2.39 -0.02 1.64
C MET A 4 3.07 0.29 0.31
N CYS A 5 3.34 1.56 0.01
CA CYS A 5 3.98 1.94 -1.26
C CYS A 5 5.44 1.52 -1.33
N ASN A 6 6.21 1.61 -0.23
CA ASN A 6 7.62 1.18 -0.22
C ASN A 6 7.75 -0.33 -0.42
N ILE A 7 6.97 -1.12 0.34
CA ILE A 7 6.94 -2.57 0.20
C ILE A 7 6.32 -2.98 -1.15
N GLY A 8 5.33 -2.23 -1.63
CA GLY A 8 4.73 -2.40 -2.94
C GLY A 8 5.75 -2.22 -4.07
N ASN A 9 6.61 -1.20 -4.00
CA ASN A 9 7.68 -1.01 -4.97
C ASN A 9 8.72 -2.12 -4.95
N LEU A 10 9.07 -2.62 -3.76
CA LEU A 10 9.96 -3.77 -3.64
C LEU A 10 9.34 -5.01 -4.31
N LEU A 11 8.07 -5.31 -4.00
CA LEU A 11 7.35 -6.42 -4.65
C LEU A 11 7.23 -6.23 -6.15
N LEU A 12 7.01 -5.00 -6.62
CA LEU A 12 6.95 -4.69 -8.05
C LEU A 12 8.31 -4.95 -8.71
N ALA A 13 9.39 -4.48 -8.11
CA ALA A 13 10.75 -4.70 -8.62
C ALA A 13 11.08 -6.19 -8.71
N LEU A 14 10.77 -6.97 -7.65
CA LEU A 14 10.95 -8.43 -7.66
C LEU A 14 10.06 -9.10 -8.71
N GLY A 15 8.81 -8.65 -8.86
CA GLY A 15 7.89 -9.17 -9.85
C GLY A 15 8.34 -8.91 -11.28
N ILE A 16 8.93 -7.75 -11.56
CA ILE A 16 9.51 -7.44 -12.87
C ILE A 16 10.78 -8.25 -13.10
N LEU A 17 11.70 -8.28 -12.11
CA LEU A 17 12.98 -8.97 -12.23
C LEU A 17 12.84 -10.48 -12.46
N PHE A 18 11.90 -11.12 -11.78
CA PHE A 18 11.63 -12.56 -11.90
C PHE A 18 10.47 -12.89 -12.85
N GLU A 19 9.95 -11.91 -13.58
CA GLU A 19 8.82 -12.04 -14.51
C GLU A 19 7.56 -12.67 -13.88
N GLN A 20 7.38 -12.47 -12.56
CA GLN A 20 6.28 -13.05 -11.79
C GLN A 20 5.04 -12.15 -11.84
N ALA A 21 4.09 -12.50 -12.72
CA ALA A 21 2.83 -11.78 -12.90
C ALA A 21 2.03 -11.62 -11.59
N LEU A 22 2.06 -12.60 -10.69
CA LEU A 22 1.36 -12.52 -9.41
C LEU A 22 1.92 -11.41 -8.51
N LEU A 23 3.25 -11.30 -8.40
CA LEU A 23 3.90 -10.26 -7.61
C LEU A 23 3.58 -8.87 -8.15
N ILE A 24 3.60 -8.70 -9.48
CA ILE A 24 3.22 -7.44 -10.13
C ILE A 24 1.76 -7.07 -9.77
N ARG A 25 0.82 -8.02 -9.90
CA ARG A 25 -0.60 -7.79 -9.57
C ARG A 25 -0.79 -7.40 -8.11
N VAL A 26 -0.15 -8.13 -7.20
CA VAL A 26 -0.20 -7.85 -5.76
C VAL A 26 0.36 -6.46 -5.48
N ALA A 27 1.55 -6.15 -6.00
CA ALA A 27 2.20 -4.85 -5.82
C ALA A 27 1.31 -3.68 -6.25
N VAL A 28 0.66 -3.77 -7.42
CA VAL A 28 -0.20 -2.70 -7.93
C VAL A 28 -1.43 -2.49 -7.07
N ILE A 29 -2.16 -3.57 -6.74
CA ILE A 29 -3.35 -3.47 -5.88
C ILE A 29 -2.95 -2.90 -4.51
N TRP A 30 -1.79 -3.32 -4.00
CA TRP A 30 -1.27 -2.93 -2.70
C TRP A 30 -0.85 -1.45 -2.62
N SER A 31 -0.25 -0.91 -3.68
CA SER A 31 0.23 0.47 -3.71
C SER A 31 -0.90 1.51 -3.83
N MET A 32 -2.08 1.13 -4.36
CA MET A 32 -3.18 2.07 -4.57
C MET A 32 -3.77 2.68 -3.29
N PRO A 33 -4.14 1.91 -2.24
CA PRO A 33 -4.59 2.49 -0.97
C PRO A 33 -3.50 3.34 -0.31
N GLY A 34 -2.24 2.90 -0.42
CA GLY A 34 -1.09 3.64 0.09
C GLY A 34 -0.95 5.02 -0.56
N LEU A 35 -1.19 5.13 -1.87
CA LEU A 35 -1.20 6.41 -2.58
C LEU A 35 -2.25 7.38 -2.02
N VAL A 36 -3.46 6.88 -1.72
CA VAL A 36 -4.53 7.70 -1.14
C VAL A 36 -4.14 8.20 0.26
N VAL A 37 -3.66 7.30 1.12
CA VAL A 37 -3.22 7.67 2.48
C VAL A 37 -2.07 8.67 2.43
N TRP A 38 -1.09 8.45 1.55
CA TRP A 38 0.02 9.39 1.35
C TRP A 38 -0.46 10.78 0.92
N GLY A 39 -1.38 10.84 -0.05
CA GLY A 39 -1.93 12.11 -0.53
C GLY A 39 -2.65 12.89 0.57
N LEU A 40 -3.35 12.20 1.46
CA LEU A 40 -4.12 12.84 2.55
C LEU A 40 -3.27 13.23 3.75
N TYR A 41 -2.24 12.44 4.10
CA TYR A 41 -1.52 12.60 5.36
C TYR A 41 -0.07 13.07 5.22
N VAL A 42 0.58 12.86 4.07
CA VAL A 42 1.99 13.22 3.88
C VAL A 42 2.13 14.48 3.04
N VAL A 43 1.43 14.58 1.92
CA VAL A 43 1.54 15.75 1.02
C VAL A 43 1.23 17.08 1.74
N PRO A 44 0.20 17.18 2.62
CA PRO A 44 -0.08 18.44 3.32
C PRO A 44 1.00 18.85 4.33
N THR A 45 1.85 17.92 4.77
CA THR A 45 2.92 18.18 5.74
C THR A 45 4.19 18.72 5.08
N TRP A 46 4.23 18.78 3.74
CA TRP A 46 5.38 19.34 3.04
C TRP A 46 5.45 20.83 3.29
N GLY A 47 6.38 21.23 4.17
CA GLY A 47 6.58 22.61 4.61
C GLY A 47 6.71 23.61 3.45
N MET A 48 7.14 23.17 2.27
CA MET A 48 7.20 23.98 1.04
C MET A 48 5.86 24.65 0.68
N LEU A 49 4.72 24.00 0.89
CA LEU A 49 3.38 24.57 0.63
C LEU A 49 2.95 25.60 1.69
N VAL A 50 3.57 25.55 2.88
CA VAL A 50 3.13 26.32 4.05
C VAL A 50 4.09 27.48 4.38
N THR A 51 5.40 27.29 4.18
CA THR A 51 6.46 28.22 4.61
C THR A 51 7.22 28.86 3.45
N GLY A 52 7.09 28.34 2.22
CA GLY A 52 7.79 28.85 1.04
C GLY A 52 9.32 28.74 1.06
N ARG A 53 9.89 28.02 2.04
CA ARG A 53 11.34 27.80 2.19
C ARG A 53 11.65 26.32 2.01
N MET A 54 12.73 26.02 1.32
CA MET A 54 13.13 24.63 1.01
C MET A 54 14.63 24.44 1.23
N SER A 55 14.99 23.50 2.10
CA SER A 55 16.34 22.95 2.17
C SER A 55 16.53 21.82 1.15
N LEU A 56 17.79 21.52 0.78
CA LEU A 56 18.11 20.42 -0.15
C LEU A 56 17.64 19.06 0.37
N SER A 57 17.70 18.82 1.69
CA SER A 57 17.23 17.58 2.29
C SER A 57 15.71 17.41 2.19
N GLU A 58 14.95 18.50 2.40
CA GLU A 58 13.49 18.50 2.21
C GLU A 58 13.13 18.27 0.74
N PHE A 59 13.84 18.92 -0.19
CA PHE A 59 13.66 18.68 -1.63
C PHE A 59 13.81 17.20 -1.98
N HIS A 60 14.92 16.59 -1.55
CA HIS A 60 15.18 15.17 -1.80
C HIS A 60 14.12 14.27 -1.16
N GLY A 61 13.64 14.62 0.04
CA GLY A 61 12.54 13.92 0.71
C GLY A 61 11.25 13.96 -0.10
N VAL A 62 10.86 15.12 -0.60
CA VAL A 62 9.66 15.29 -1.43
C VAL A 62 9.78 14.52 -2.74
N VAL A 63 10.91 14.62 -3.44
CA VAL A 63 11.13 13.93 -4.72
C VAL A 63 11.12 12.42 -4.52
N SER A 64 11.88 11.90 -3.55
CA SER A 64 11.94 10.47 -3.24
C SER A 64 10.57 9.93 -2.84
N SER A 65 9.86 10.64 -1.96
CA SER A 65 8.50 10.27 -1.57
C SER A 65 7.56 10.27 -2.78
N THR A 66 7.62 11.27 -3.65
CA THR A 66 6.76 11.35 -4.84
C THR A 66 7.04 10.18 -5.78
N LEU A 67 8.31 9.86 -6.04
CA LEU A 67 8.70 8.73 -6.88
C LEU A 67 8.24 7.39 -6.29
N ALA A 68 8.33 7.22 -4.98
CA ALA A 68 7.86 6.01 -4.31
C ALA A 68 6.34 5.80 -4.43
N HIS A 69 5.55 6.87 -4.54
CA HIS A 69 4.09 6.76 -4.57
C HIS A 69 3.54 6.79 -6.00
N LEU A 70 3.99 7.74 -6.82
CA LEU A 70 3.53 7.91 -8.20
C LEU A 70 4.38 7.14 -9.21
N GLY A 71 5.70 7.17 -9.07
CA GLY A 71 6.62 6.54 -10.02
C GLY A 71 6.43 5.02 -10.05
N GLY A 72 6.53 4.39 -8.88
CA GLY A 72 6.34 2.94 -8.75
C GLY A 72 4.96 2.47 -9.20
N LEU A 73 3.89 3.17 -8.80
CA LEU A 73 2.54 2.81 -9.25
C LEU A 73 2.36 3.00 -10.76
N SER A 74 2.91 4.06 -11.35
CA SER A 74 2.83 4.29 -12.81
C SER A 74 3.48 3.17 -13.60
N VAL A 75 4.70 2.76 -13.20
CA VAL A 75 5.38 1.59 -13.79
C VAL A 75 4.54 0.33 -13.57
N GLY A 76 4.02 0.14 -12.36
CA GLY A 76 3.17 -0.98 -12.01
C GLY A 76 1.94 -1.09 -12.91
N ILE A 77 1.22 0.01 -13.17
CA ILE A 77 0.06 0.04 -14.07
C ILE A 77 0.46 -0.32 -15.50
N LEU A 78 1.57 0.22 -16.01
CA LEU A 78 2.06 -0.08 -17.35
C LEU A 78 2.38 -1.57 -17.53
N VAL A 79 3.06 -2.18 -16.55
CA VAL A 79 3.38 -3.62 -16.59
C VAL A 79 2.13 -4.47 -16.35
N LEU A 80 1.22 -4.04 -15.47
CA LEU A 80 -0.05 -4.73 -15.21
C LEU A 80 -0.89 -4.85 -16.48
N ARG A 81 -0.91 -3.83 -17.35
CA ARG A 81 -1.59 -3.92 -18.66
C ARG A 81 -1.11 -5.09 -19.51
N LYS A 82 0.18 -5.45 -19.41
CA LYS A 82 0.78 -6.57 -20.14
C LYS A 82 0.44 -7.91 -19.48
N VAL A 83 0.62 -8.03 -18.17
CA VAL A 83 0.39 -9.30 -17.43
C VAL A 83 -1.08 -9.55 -17.08
N ARG A 84 -1.94 -8.53 -17.23
CA ARG A 84 -3.38 -8.52 -16.94
C ARG A 84 -3.70 -8.86 -15.48
N MET A 85 -4.97 -8.76 -15.08
CA MET A 85 -5.42 -8.97 -13.71
C MET A 85 -6.24 -10.26 -13.54
N ASN A 86 -5.85 -11.08 -12.57
CA ASN A 86 -6.56 -12.30 -12.17
C ASN A 86 -7.53 -12.00 -11.02
N ALA A 87 -8.69 -12.67 -11.04
CA ALA A 87 -9.71 -12.62 -9.99
C ALA A 87 -9.20 -12.89 -8.57
N ASN A 88 -8.16 -13.71 -8.41
CA ASN A 88 -7.66 -14.12 -7.09
C ASN A 88 -6.53 -13.22 -6.56
N ALA A 89 -6.03 -12.25 -7.34
CA ALA A 89 -4.89 -11.42 -6.96
C ALA A 89 -5.12 -10.63 -5.67
N TRP A 90 -6.36 -10.19 -5.41
CA TRP A 90 -6.71 -9.49 -4.18
C TRP A 90 -6.52 -10.36 -2.92
N ALA A 91 -6.78 -11.67 -3.02
CA ALA A 91 -6.64 -12.59 -1.90
C ALA A 91 -5.15 -12.78 -1.54
N TYR A 92 -4.27 -12.86 -2.55
CA TYR A 92 -2.82 -12.87 -2.32
C TYR A 92 -2.33 -11.55 -1.74
N ALA A 93 -2.86 -10.41 -2.20
CA ALA A 93 -2.55 -9.11 -1.61
C ALA A 93 -3.01 -9.02 -0.15
N PHE A 94 -4.17 -9.60 0.19
CA PHE A 94 -4.64 -9.66 1.57
C PHE A 94 -3.84 -10.66 2.42
N ALA A 95 -3.42 -11.80 1.88
CA ALA A 95 -2.49 -12.68 2.57
C ALA A 95 -1.16 -11.95 2.88
N TRP A 96 -0.67 -11.18 1.92
CA TRP A 96 0.50 -10.31 2.09
C TRP A 96 0.27 -9.25 3.19
N TYR A 97 -0.93 -8.66 3.28
CA TYR A 97 -1.31 -7.78 4.39
C TYR A 97 -1.07 -8.43 5.74
N ILE A 98 -1.59 -9.63 5.93
CA ILE A 98 -1.49 -10.35 7.20
C ILE A 98 -0.04 -10.66 7.53
N ILE A 99 0.76 -11.08 6.54
CA ILE A 99 2.21 -11.31 6.70
C ILE A 99 2.91 -10.02 7.15
N VAL A 100 2.65 -8.89 6.48
CA VAL A 100 3.26 -7.59 6.84
C VAL A 100 2.80 -7.12 8.20
N GLN A 101 1.53 -7.32 8.59
CA GLN A 101 1.04 -7.02 9.94
C GLN A 101 1.80 -7.83 10.99
N GLY A 102 1.97 -9.14 10.78
CA GLY A 102 2.72 -10.01 11.68
C GLY A 102 4.19 -9.61 11.77
N ALA A 103 4.85 -9.43 10.63
CA ALA A 103 6.25 -8.99 10.57
C ALA A 103 6.45 -7.63 11.24
N SER A 104 5.53 -6.69 11.01
CA SER A 104 5.58 -5.37 11.67
C SER A 104 5.46 -5.50 13.18
N ARG A 105 4.58 -6.38 13.66
CA ARG A 105 4.41 -6.63 15.10
C ARG A 105 5.67 -7.18 15.76
N LEU A 106 6.42 -8.01 15.04
CA LEU A 106 7.64 -8.65 15.56
C LEU A 106 8.90 -7.78 15.41
N LEU A 107 9.01 -7.01 14.32
CA LEU A 107 10.26 -6.37 13.92
C LEU A 107 10.29 -4.86 14.15
N THR A 108 9.13 -4.21 14.27
CA THR A 108 9.08 -2.73 14.38
C THR A 108 8.85 -2.27 15.82
N PRO A 109 9.63 -1.26 16.29
CA PRO A 109 9.35 -0.56 17.53
C PRO A 109 7.90 -0.10 17.66
N VAL A 110 7.31 -0.30 18.85
CA VAL A 110 5.92 0.07 19.18
C VAL A 110 5.64 1.56 18.91
N ALA A 111 6.63 2.42 19.16
CA ALA A 111 6.54 3.86 18.95
C ALA A 111 6.26 4.24 17.48
N MET A 112 6.68 3.42 16.51
CA MET A 112 6.43 3.72 15.09
C MET A 112 4.99 3.45 14.68
N ASN A 113 4.40 2.32 15.12
CA ASN A 113 3.05 1.84 14.77
C ASN A 113 2.58 2.12 13.33
N VAL A 114 3.49 2.22 12.35
CA VAL A 114 3.22 2.74 11.01
C VAL A 114 2.24 1.88 10.21
N ASN A 115 2.18 0.59 10.54
CA ASN A 115 1.26 -0.38 9.96
C ASN A 115 0.03 -0.64 10.85
N LEU A 116 -0.15 0.11 11.93
CA LEU A 116 -1.26 -0.07 12.87
C LEU A 116 -1.29 -1.49 13.46
N SER A 117 -0.11 -2.11 13.57
CA SER A 117 0.10 -3.51 13.95
C SER A 117 0.37 -3.69 15.46
N GLN A 118 0.62 -2.60 16.18
CA GLN A 118 1.05 -2.63 17.58
C GLN A 118 -0.02 -2.11 18.55
N ARG A 119 -0.69 -1.01 18.20
CA ARG A 119 -1.72 -0.35 19.04
C ARG A 119 -2.82 0.30 18.22
N ILE A 120 -3.93 0.65 18.87
CA ILE A 120 -5.00 1.46 18.27
C ILE A 120 -4.39 2.79 17.84
N GLN A 121 -4.78 3.28 16.66
CA GLN A 121 -4.33 4.58 16.16
C GLN A 121 -4.85 5.70 17.07
N ASP A 122 -4.00 6.69 17.35
CA ASP A 122 -4.39 7.87 18.12
C ASP A 122 -5.65 8.52 17.53
N GLY A 123 -6.65 8.79 18.38
CA GLY A 123 -7.95 9.34 18.01
C GLY A 123 -9.08 8.30 17.83
N TRP A 124 -8.77 7.00 17.91
CA TRP A 124 -9.74 5.90 17.77
C TRP A 124 -9.98 5.10 19.04
N GLU A 125 -9.36 5.49 20.16
CA GLU A 125 -9.39 4.76 21.44
C GLU A 125 -10.79 4.72 22.06
N THR A 126 -11.60 5.75 21.84
CA THR A 126 -12.99 5.81 22.34
C THR A 126 -13.94 4.95 21.51
N THR A 127 -13.62 4.73 20.24
CA THR A 127 -14.43 3.91 19.32
C THR A 127 -14.21 2.41 19.54
N PHE A 128 -12.98 2.00 19.87
CA PHE A 128 -12.62 0.59 19.99
C PHE A 128 -12.21 0.22 21.41
N SER A 129 -13.00 -0.65 22.04
CA SER A 129 -12.72 -1.14 23.40
C SER A 129 -11.49 -2.07 23.51
N SER A 130 -10.92 -2.51 22.39
CA SER A 130 -9.77 -3.40 22.37
C SER A 130 -9.06 -3.36 21.02
N TYR A 131 -7.74 -3.58 21.04
CA TYR A 131 -6.94 -3.63 19.81
C TYR A 131 -7.41 -4.71 18.84
N TRP A 132 -7.89 -5.86 19.34
CA TRP A 132 -8.37 -6.94 18.49
C TRP A 132 -9.57 -6.53 17.62
N LYS A 133 -10.56 -5.83 18.20
CA LYS A 133 -11.70 -5.29 17.47
C LYS A 133 -11.26 -4.28 16.40
N PHE A 134 -10.34 -3.38 16.77
CA PHE A 134 -9.76 -2.42 15.84
C PHE A 134 -9.05 -3.12 14.67
N TRP A 135 -8.19 -4.10 14.96
CA TRP A 135 -7.45 -4.85 13.96
C TRP A 135 -8.37 -5.65 13.04
N LEU A 136 -9.43 -6.27 13.57
CA LEU A 136 -10.41 -7.01 12.77
C LEU A 136 -11.18 -6.09 11.81
N VAL A 137 -11.66 -4.95 12.30
CA VAL A 137 -12.35 -3.96 11.46
C VAL A 137 -11.40 -3.40 10.40
N LEU A 138 -10.18 -3.03 10.78
CA LEU A 138 -9.16 -2.56 9.84
C LEU A 138 -8.85 -3.61 8.76
N SER A 139 -8.70 -4.88 9.17
CA SER A 139 -8.43 -5.98 8.24
C SER A 139 -9.59 -6.20 7.28
N ALA A 140 -10.84 -6.11 7.74
CA ALA A 140 -12.03 -6.20 6.90
C ALA A 140 -12.10 -5.04 5.89
N LEU A 141 -11.81 -3.80 6.32
CA LEU A 141 -11.76 -2.64 5.44
C LEU A 141 -10.67 -2.78 4.38
N VAL A 142 -9.49 -3.27 4.75
CA VAL A 142 -8.42 -3.54 3.80
C VAL A 142 -8.83 -4.64 2.82
N ALA A 143 -9.38 -5.76 3.29
CA ALA A 143 -9.85 -6.83 2.41
C ALA A 143 -10.88 -6.33 1.39
N ALA A 144 -11.87 -5.56 1.84
CA ALA A 144 -12.89 -4.97 0.98
C ALA A 144 -12.28 -4.01 -0.06
N CYS A 145 -11.33 -3.17 0.36
CA CYS A 145 -10.63 -2.25 -0.53
C CYS A 145 -9.81 -3.01 -1.60
N LEU A 146 -9.01 -3.99 -1.19
CA LEU A 146 -8.20 -4.78 -2.13
C LEU A 146 -9.08 -5.59 -3.09
N TRP A 147 -10.19 -6.15 -2.59
CA TRP A 147 -11.17 -6.84 -3.41
C TRP A 147 -11.78 -5.91 -4.47
N LEU A 148 -12.23 -4.72 -4.05
CA LEU A 148 -12.81 -3.73 -4.96
C LEU A 148 -11.80 -3.30 -6.03
N LEU A 149 -10.55 -3.02 -5.63
CA LEU A 149 -9.49 -2.66 -6.56
C LEU A 149 -9.15 -3.81 -7.53
N GLY A 150 -9.02 -5.04 -7.02
CA GLY A 150 -8.81 -6.22 -7.84
C GLY A 150 -9.95 -6.44 -8.84
N PHE A 151 -11.19 -6.23 -8.41
CA PHE A 151 -12.38 -6.31 -9.26
C PHE A 151 -12.37 -5.24 -10.36
N LEU A 152 -12.11 -3.97 -10.02
CA LEU A 152 -12.05 -2.88 -10.98
C LEU A 152 -10.92 -3.08 -12.00
N LEU A 153 -9.72 -3.43 -11.53
CA LEU A 153 -8.57 -3.70 -12.39
C LEU A 153 -8.80 -4.92 -13.30
N ARG A 154 -9.50 -5.95 -12.82
CA ARG A 154 -9.93 -7.08 -13.66
C ARG A 154 -10.90 -6.64 -14.75
N ARG A 155 -11.81 -5.70 -14.48
CA ARG A 155 -12.69 -5.17 -15.52
C ARG A 155 -11.94 -4.37 -16.58
N LEU A 156 -10.89 -3.66 -16.20
CA LEU A 156 -10.06 -2.89 -17.14
C LEU A 156 -9.12 -3.77 -17.96
N TRP A 157 -8.45 -4.74 -17.32
CA TRP A 157 -7.47 -5.62 -17.95
C TRP A 157 -7.65 -7.08 -17.51
N PRO A 158 -8.67 -7.79 -18.04
CA PRO A 158 -8.96 -9.16 -17.61
C PRO A 158 -7.88 -10.14 -18.09
N ALA A 159 -7.33 -10.96 -17.19
CA ALA A 159 -6.58 -12.15 -17.58
C ALA A 159 -7.53 -13.14 -18.27
N ALA A 160 -7.02 -13.90 -19.24
CA ALA A 160 -7.80 -14.99 -19.84
C ALA A 160 -8.23 -15.97 -18.73
N ALA A 161 -9.46 -16.46 -18.81
CA ALA A 161 -9.92 -17.51 -17.90
C ALA A 161 -8.99 -18.71 -18.07
N THR A 162 -8.23 -19.05 -17.02
CA THR A 162 -7.59 -20.36 -16.94
C THR A 162 -8.73 -21.35 -16.71
N ASN A 163 -9.12 -22.04 -17.78
CA ASN A 163 -9.96 -23.23 -17.70
C ASN A 163 -9.25 -24.32 -16.89
#